data_AF-A0A183PQ89-F1
#
_entry.id   AF-A0A183PQ89-F1
#
_cell.length_a   1.000
_cell.length_b   1.000
_cell.length_c   1.000
_cell.angle_alpha   90.00
_cell.angle_beta   90.00
_cell.angle_gamma   90.00
#
_symmetry.space_group_name_H-M   'P 1'
#
loop_
_entity.id
_entity.type
_entity.pdbx_description
1 polymer ?
#
loop_
_entity_poly.entity_id
_entity_poly.type
_entity_poly.pdbx_seq_one_letter_code
_entity_poly.pdbx_strand_id
1 'polypeptide(L)'
;VLPCILTFVIYLAFGAGIYSYIAGQKELEWSILDLIYFAFISLSTVGFGDLVPETDVFLAVLSIIYIIIGLAITGIVFGRLTEAFEHVLCGHTIESIEENLINSEQSSIQATKLMKNRTNVTHLKQN
;
A
#
# COMPACT_ATOMS: atom_id res chain seq x y z
N VAL A 1 -6.03 3.05 -5.46
CA VAL A 1 -4.94 3.48 -4.55
C VAL A 1 -4.76 5.00 -4.53
N LEU A 2 -4.48 5.66 -5.67
CA LEU A 2 -4.25 7.11 -5.73
C LEU A 2 -5.34 7.99 -5.07
N PRO A 3 -6.66 7.78 -5.31
CA PRO A 3 -7.69 8.56 -4.62
C PRO A 3 -7.78 8.24 -3.12
N CYS A 4 -7.41 7.03 -2.69
CA CYS A 4 -7.41 6.64 -1.28
C CYS A 4 -6.31 7.39 -0.51
N ILE A 5 -5.12 7.46 -1.09
CA ILE A 5 -3.99 8.23 -0.54
C ILE A 5 -4.37 9.72 -0.47
N LEU A 6 -5.00 10.26 -1.51
CA LEU A 6 -5.44 11.65 -1.52
C LEU A 6 -6.45 11.93 -0.40
N THR A 7 -7.47 11.07 -0.22
CA THR A 7 -8.44 11.21 0.87
C THR A 7 -7.77 11.18 2.24
N PHE A 8 -6.78 10.30 2.44
CA PHE A 8 -6.04 10.22 3.69
C PHE A 8 -5.22 11.50 3.98
N VAL A 9 -4.51 12.02 2.97
CA VAL A 9 -3.73 13.26 3.10
C VAL A 9 -4.65 14.46 3.37
N ILE A 10 -5.78 14.56 2.67
CA ILE A 10 -6.78 15.61 2.91
C ILE A 10 -7.33 15.52 4.34
N TYR A 11 -7.58 14.31 4.84
CA TYR A 11 -8.08 14.10 6.19
C TYR A 11 -7.08 14.52 7.27
N LEU A 12 -5.79 14.24 7.07
CA LEU A 12 -4.70 14.72 7.94
C LEU A 12 -4.59 16.25 7.91
N ALA A 13 -4.61 16.85 6.72
CA ALA A 13 -4.55 18.30 6.56
C ALA A 13 -5.77 19.00 7.19
N PHE A 14 -6.95 18.40 7.07
CA PHE A 14 -8.18 18.89 7.70
C PHE A 14 -8.09 18.86 9.23
N GLY A 15 -7.62 17.74 9.79
CA GLY A 15 -7.36 17.64 11.24
C GLY A 15 -6.36 18.68 11.71
N ALA A 16 -5.19 18.78 11.06
CA ALA A 16 -4.17 19.76 11.38
C ALA A 16 -4.66 21.21 11.26
N GLY A 17 -5.49 21.53 10.26
CA GLY A 17 -6.11 22.85 10.10
C GLY A 17 -7.07 23.19 11.24
N ILE A 18 -7.94 22.24 11.63
CA ILE A 18 -8.85 22.42 12.77
C ILE A 18 -8.07 22.64 14.06
N TYR A 19 -7.08 21.80 14.34
CA TYR A 19 -6.27 21.95 15.55
C TYR A 19 -5.46 23.23 15.52
N SER A 20 -4.89 23.64 14.38
CA SER A 20 -4.15 24.89 14.28
C SER A 20 -5.03 26.11 14.56
N TYR A 21 -6.27 26.10 14.06
CA TYR A 21 -7.24 27.16 14.31
C TYR A 21 -7.65 27.25 15.79
N ILE A 22 -7.88 26.10 16.45
CA ILE A 22 -8.33 26.07 17.84
C ILE A 22 -7.16 26.26 18.82
N ALA A 23 -6.01 25.64 18.56
CA ALA A 23 -4.79 25.77 19.36
C ALA A 23 -4.23 27.19 19.32
N GLY A 24 -4.32 27.86 18.16
CA GLY A 24 -3.94 29.26 18.02
C GLY A 24 -4.76 30.22 18.91
N GLN A 25 -5.92 29.79 19.42
CA GLN A 25 -6.70 30.57 20.39
C GLN A 25 -6.35 30.28 21.86
N LYS A 26 -5.56 29.23 22.14
CA LYS A 26 -5.42 28.65 23.49
C LYS A 26 -4.00 28.63 24.04
N GLU A 27 -3.08 29.45 23.52
CA GLU A 27 -1.67 29.46 23.92
C GLU A 27 -1.01 28.06 23.87
N LEU A 28 -1.53 27.15 23.05
CA LEU A 28 -0.93 25.83 22.87
C LEU A 28 0.19 25.98 21.84
N GLU A 29 1.45 25.87 22.29
CA GLU A 29 2.65 25.98 21.44
C GLU A 29 2.86 24.73 20.56
N TRP A 30 1.84 24.30 19.83
CA TRP A 30 1.95 23.18 18.88
C TRP A 30 2.24 23.71 17.48
N SER A 31 3.35 23.28 16.89
CA SER A 31 3.66 23.58 15.51
C SER A 31 2.77 22.78 14.55
N ILE A 32 2.64 23.22 13.29
CA ILE A 32 1.89 22.48 12.27
C ILE A 32 2.42 21.05 12.11
N LEU A 33 3.73 20.83 12.28
CA LEU A 33 4.33 19.50 12.23
C LEU A 33 3.89 18.64 13.40
N ASP A 34 3.78 19.19 14.61
CA ASP A 34 3.30 18.48 15.79
C ASP A 34 1.84 18.05 15.63
N LEU A 35 1.02 18.90 14.99
CA LEU A 35 -0.38 18.58 14.69
C LEU A 35 -0.53 17.44 13.69
N ILE A 36 0.27 17.48 12.62
CA ILE A 36 0.29 16.40 11.61
C ILE A 36 0.81 15.11 12.25
N TYR A 37 1.84 15.21 13.08
CA TYR A 37 2.39 14.07 13.82
C TYR A 37 1.33 13.47 14.75
N PHE A 38 0.69 14.27 15.62
CA PHE A 38 -0.39 13.84 16.50
C PHE A 38 -1.50 13.10 15.74
N ALA A 39 -1.98 13.69 14.63
CA ALA A 39 -3.00 13.07 13.80
C ALA A 39 -2.51 11.74 13.20
N PHE A 40 -1.29 11.69 12.66
CA PHE A 40 -0.74 10.49 12.05
C PHE A 40 -0.50 9.35 13.06
N ILE A 41 0.12 9.62 14.21
CA ILE A 41 0.38 8.59 15.24
C ILE A 41 -0.91 8.04 15.84
N SER A 42 -1.95 8.87 15.93
CA SER A 42 -3.25 8.47 16.45
C SER A 42 -4.00 7.59 15.46
N LEU A 43 -3.98 7.94 14.17
CA LEU A 43 -4.64 7.18 13.11
C LEU A 43 -3.90 5.88 12.74
N SER A 44 -2.57 5.87 12.88
CA SER A 44 -1.77 4.65 12.76
C SER A 44 -1.87 3.74 13.98
N THR A 45 -2.65 4.13 15.01
CA THR A 45 -2.82 3.41 16.28
C THR A 45 -1.52 3.19 17.07
N VAL A 46 -0.44 3.89 16.71
CA VAL A 46 0.84 3.83 17.43
C VAL A 46 0.69 4.49 18.80
N GLY A 47 0.10 5.69 18.83
CA GLY A 47 -0.38 6.33 20.06
C GLY A 47 0.67 6.51 21.15
N PHE A 48 1.81 7.14 20.84
CA PHE A 48 2.87 7.39 21.83
C PHE A 48 2.40 8.20 23.06
N GLY A 49 1.41 9.08 22.88
CA GLY A 49 0.82 9.87 23.97
C GLY A 49 1.73 10.99 24.48
N ASP A 50 2.75 11.35 23.72
CA ASP A 50 3.65 12.48 23.96
C ASP A 50 2.99 13.84 23.66
N LEU A 51 2.08 13.86 22.69
CA LEU A 51 1.26 15.02 22.36
C LEU A 51 -0.22 14.67 22.56
N VAL A 52 -0.84 15.27 23.57
CA VAL A 52 -2.24 15.05 23.95
C VAL A 52 -2.88 16.39 24.36
N PRO A 53 -4.12 16.68 23.95
CA PRO A 53 -4.81 17.87 24.43
C PRO A 53 -5.33 17.64 25.86
N GLU A 54 -4.48 17.89 26.85
CA GLU A 54 -4.81 17.69 28.28
C GLU A 54 -5.62 18.83 28.88
N THR A 55 -5.48 20.04 28.34
CA THR A 55 -5.95 21.27 28.98
C THR A 55 -7.46 21.49 28.84
N ASP A 56 -8.15 20.76 27.96
CA ASP A 56 -9.56 20.98 27.66
C ASP A 56 -10.35 19.72 27.31
N VAL A 57 -11.41 19.49 28.08
CA VAL A 57 -12.41 18.43 27.82
C VAL A 57 -12.98 18.54 26.40
N PHE A 58 -13.19 19.76 25.90
CA PHE A 58 -13.67 19.97 24.53
C PHE A 58 -12.70 19.42 23.48
N LEU A 59 -11.40 19.69 23.63
CA LEU A 59 -10.39 19.19 22.69
C LEU A 59 -10.22 17.68 22.80
N ALA A 60 -10.31 17.11 24.01
CA ALA A 60 -10.27 15.67 24.22
C ALA A 60 -11.45 14.97 23.52
N VAL A 61 -12.67 15.48 23.67
CA VAL A 61 -13.86 14.93 22.99
C VAL A 61 -13.75 15.08 21.47
N LEU A 62 -13.30 16.24 20.99
CA LEU A 62 -13.06 16.47 19.56
C LEU A 62 -12.02 15.48 19.00
N SER A 63 -10.95 15.21 19.76
CA SER A 63 -9.91 14.22 19.41
C SER A 63 -10.48 12.83 19.27
N ILE A 64 -11.32 12.40 20.22
CA ILE A 64 -11.95 11.08 20.18
C ILE A 64 -12.82 10.94 18.94
N ILE A 65 -13.67 11.93 18.65
CA ILE A 65 -14.55 11.91 17.46
C ILE A 65 -13.72 11.88 16.17
N TYR A 66 -12.67 12.70 16.10
CA TYR A 66 -11.74 12.71 14.97
C TYR A 66 -11.09 11.34 14.79
N ILE A 67 -10.49 10.76 15.82
CA ILE A 67 -9.79 9.48 15.73
C ILE A 67 -10.74 8.35 15.31
N ILE A 68 -11.97 8.29 15.85
CA ILE A 68 -12.95 7.25 15.48
C ILE A 68 -13.28 7.30 13.98
N ILE A 69 -13.58 8.50 13.46
CA ILE A 69 -13.89 8.67 12.03
C ILE A 69 -12.67 8.36 11.17
N GLY A 70 -11.51 8.85 11.58
CA GLY A 70 -10.27 8.65 10.83
C GLY A 70 -9.82 7.19 10.81
N LEU A 71 -10.05 6.41 11.87
CA LEU A 71 -9.75 4.98 11.88
C LEU A 71 -10.59 4.21 10.87
N ALA A 72 -11.88 4.54 10.72
CA ALA A 72 -12.73 3.94 9.70
C ALA A 72 -12.20 4.22 8.28
N ILE A 73 -11.82 5.47 8.00
CA ILE A 73 -11.24 5.87 6.70
C ILE A 73 -9.91 5.15 6.47
N THR A 74 -9.05 5.13 7.50
CA THR A 74 -7.73 4.48 7.46
C THR A 74 -7.86 2.99 7.15
N GLY A 75 -8.81 2.29 7.77
CA GLY A 75 -9.11 0.89 7.47
C GLY A 75 -9.50 0.64 6.01
N ILE A 76 -10.32 1.52 5.42
CA ILE A 76 -10.68 1.44 4.00
C ILE A 76 -9.45 1.63 3.11
N VAL A 77 -8.58 2.61 3.44
CA VAL A 77 -7.35 2.87 2.70
C VAL A 77 -6.41 1.67 2.75
N PHE A 78 -6.21 1.08 3.93
CA PHE A 78 -5.38 -0.11 4.09
C PHE A 78 -5.94 -1.31 3.31
N GLY A 79 -7.26 -1.56 3.36
CA GLY A 79 -7.86 -2.63 2.56
C GLY A 79 -7.58 -2.49 1.07
N ARG A 80 -7.75 -1.29 0.52
CA ARG A 80 -7.44 -0.99 -0.89
C ARG A 80 -5.96 -1.07 -1.23
N LEU A 81 -5.08 -0.76 -0.27
CA LEU A 81 -3.64 -0.88 -0.44
C LEU A 81 -3.23 -2.35 -0.50
N THR A 82 -3.78 -3.19 0.37
CA THR A 82 -3.55 -4.64 0.38
C THR A 82 -4.00 -5.28 -0.93
N GLU A 83 -5.21 -4.97 -1.43
CA GLU A 83 -5.71 -5.45 -2.74
C GLU A 83 -4.75 -5.11 -3.88
N ALA A 84 -4.23 -3.88 -3.90
CA ALA A 84 -3.28 -3.46 -4.93
C ALA A 84 -1.93 -4.16 -4.80
N PHE A 85 -1.47 -4.37 -3.57
CA PHE A 85 -0.24 -5.10 -3.30
C PHE A 85 -0.34 -6.56 -3.75
N GLU A 86 -1.47 -7.22 -3.45
CA GLU A 86 -1.76 -8.57 -3.94
C GLU A 86 -1.78 -8.63 -5.47
N HIS A 87 -2.37 -7.64 -6.15
CA HIS A 87 -2.37 -7.59 -7.61
C HIS A 87 -0.96 -7.42 -8.20
N VAL A 88 -0.08 -6.64 -7.55
CA VAL A 88 1.32 -6.48 -7.97
C VAL A 88 2.11 -7.77 -7.76
N LEU A 89 1.93 -8.45 -6.62
CA LEU A 89 2.57 -9.73 -6.33
C LEU A 89 2.11 -10.85 -7.27
N CYS A 90 0.81 -10.92 -7.53
CA CYS A 90 0.21 -11.91 -8.42
C CYS A 90 0.65 -11.66 -9.86
N GLY A 91 0.70 -10.40 -10.32
CA GLY A 91 1.23 -10.05 -11.64
C GLY A 91 2.65 -10.56 -11.84
N HIS A 92 3.53 -10.31 -10.86
CA HIS A 92 4.93 -10.74 -10.94
C HIS A 92 5.07 -12.28 -10.93
N THR A 93 4.21 -12.97 -10.17
CA THR A 93 4.23 -14.44 -10.08
C THR A 93 3.72 -15.06 -11.39
N ILE A 94 2.63 -14.57 -11.95
CA ILE A 94 2.04 -15.10 -13.19
C ILE A 94 2.97 -14.89 -14.37
N GLU A 95 3.61 -13.73 -14.49
CA GLU A 95 4.56 -13.42 -15.57
C GLU A 95 5.77 -14.37 -15.52
N SER A 96 6.28 -14.65 -14.31
CA SER A 96 7.37 -15.62 -14.13
C SER A 96 6.95 -17.06 -14.48
N ILE A 97 5.68 -17.43 -14.22
CA ILE A 97 5.17 -18.77 -14.59
C ILE A 97 4.99 -18.86 -16.10
N GLU A 98 4.46 -17.83 -16.74
CA GLU A 98 4.23 -17.81 -18.19
C GLU A 98 5.54 -17.88 -18.97
N GLU A 99 6.57 -17.11 -18.58
CA GLU A 99 7.92 -17.23 -19.16
C GLU A 99 8.50 -18.65 -18.98
N ASN A 100 8.34 -19.24 -17.80
CA ASN A 100 8.84 -20.59 -17.53
C ASN A 100 8.12 -21.65 -18.38
N LEU A 101 6.81 -21.51 -18.56
CA LEU A 101 6.03 -22.42 -19.40
C LEU A 101 6.44 -22.29 -20.87
N ILE A 102 6.55 -21.08 -21.41
CA ILE A 102 6.98 -20.83 -22.79
C ILE A 102 8.39 -21.38 -23.04
N ASN A 103 9.33 -21.15 -22.11
CA ASN A 103 10.70 -21.66 -22.21
C ASN A 103 10.75 -23.20 -22.17
N SER A 104 9.89 -23.84 -21.37
CA SER A 104 9.79 -25.30 -21.31
C SER A 104 9.21 -25.91 -22.61
N GLU A 105 8.22 -25.26 -23.22
CA GLU A 105 7.62 -25.69 -24.48
C GLU A 105 8.62 -25.56 -25.65
N GLN A 106 9.34 -24.43 -25.72
CA GLN A 106 10.41 -24.22 -26.71
C GLN A 106 11.49 -25.31 -26.63
N SER A 107 11.90 -25.69 -25.42
CA SER A 107 12.92 -26.71 -25.18
C SER A 107 12.47 -28.10 -25.67
N SER A 108 11.22 -28.48 -25.42
CA SER A 108 10.65 -29.75 -25.86
C SER A 108 10.44 -29.82 -27.38
N ILE A 109 10.00 -28.71 -28.00
CA ILE A 109 9.90 -28.60 -29.47
C ILE A 109 11.29 -28.70 -30.13
N GLN A 110 12.31 -28.05 -29.56
CA GLN A 110 13.67 -28.11 -30.08
C GLN A 110 14.25 -29.53 -29.97
N ALA A 111 14.06 -30.21 -28.84
CA ALA A 111 14.47 -31.60 -28.67
C ALA A 111 13.81 -32.53 -29.71
N THR A 112 12.51 -32.34 -29.97
CA THR A 112 11.77 -33.13 -30.96
C THR A 112 12.27 -32.89 -32.38
N LYS A 113 12.55 -31.63 -32.75
CA LYS A 113 13.15 -31.28 -34.05
C LYS A 113 14.52 -31.93 -34.23
N LEU A 114 15.35 -31.93 -33.19
CA LEU A 114 16.67 -32.57 -33.22
C LEU A 114 16.58 -34.08 -33.39
N MET A 115 15.67 -34.76 -32.68
CA MET A 115 15.45 -36.20 -32.84
C MET A 115 15.03 -36.53 -34.26
N LYS A 116 14.04 -35.82 -34.82
CA LYS A 116 13.58 -36.03 -36.19
C LYS A 116 14.68 -35.81 -37.22
N ASN A 117 15.51 -34.77 -37.05
CA ASN A 117 16.65 -34.51 -37.92
C ASN A 117 17.69 -35.63 -37.84
N ARG A 118 17.99 -36.12 -36.63
CA ARG A 118 18.94 -37.23 -36.42
C ARG A 118 18.47 -38.51 -37.11
N THR A 119 17.18 -38.85 -36.98
CA THR A 119 16.59 -40.04 -37.61
C THR A 119 16.64 -39.96 -39.14
N ASN A 120 16.31 -38.81 -39.73
CA ASN A 120 16.44 -38.60 -41.18
C ASN A 120 17.88 -38.78 -41.68
N VAL A 121 18.88 -38.29 -40.93
CA VAL A 121 20.29 -38.44 -41.31
C VAL A 121 20.77 -39.90 -41.24
N THR A 122 20.29 -40.69 -40.28
CA THR A 122 20.58 -42.13 -40.22
C THR A 122 19.98 -42.91 -41.38
N HIS A 123 18.76 -42.58 -41.82
CA HIS A 123 18.15 -43.22 -42.99
C HIS A 123 18.89 -42.90 -44.31
N LEU A 124 19.54 -41.73 -44.41
CA LEU A 124 20.35 -41.36 -45.57
C LEU A 124 21.74 -42.02 -45.61
N LYS A 125 22.25 -42.54 -44.48
CA LYS A 125 23.54 -43.25 -44.44
C LYS A 125 23.44 -44.75 -44.73
N GLN A 126 22.22 -45.31 -44.74
CA GLN A 126 21.97 -46.74 -44.99
C GLN A 126 21.57 -47.06 -46.44
N ASN A 127 21.58 -46.07 -47.34
CA ASN A 127 21.31 -46.21 -48.76
C ASN A 127 22.54 -45.73 -49.56
#